data_AF-K5X5A0-F1
#
_entry.id   AF-K5X5A0-F1
#
_cell.length_a   1.000
_cell.length_b   1.000
_cell.length_c   1.000
_cell.angle_alpha   90.00
_cell.angle_beta   90.00
_cell.angle_gamma   90.00
#
_symmetry.space_group_name_H-M   'P 1'
#
loop_
_entity.id
_entity.type
_entity.pdbx_description
1 polymer ?
#
loop_
_entity_poly.entity_id
_entity_poly.type
_entity_poly.pdbx_seq_one_letter_code
_entity_poly.pdbx_strand_id
1 'polypeptide(L)'
;MPQILDHASNIYLSITLSPSSPLFSTPSALSTGSHSLLTYQGQVGALSDVQLYSIPRGGLEPNWDSIQEDVLRGIREREGVVRVDVVQPPKQRAKRGDEL
;
A
#
# COMPACT_ATOMS: atom_id res chain seq x y z
N MET A 1 9.80 -15.42 4.79
CA MET A 1 8.57 -15.93 5.42
C MET A 1 7.40 -15.16 4.81
N PRO A 2 6.27 -15.80 4.45
CA PRO A 2 5.10 -15.07 3.97
C PRO A 2 4.61 -14.19 5.12
N GLN A 3 4.54 -12.89 4.89
CA GLN A 3 4.03 -11.95 5.89
C GLN A 3 2.52 -12.19 5.98
N ILE A 4 2.06 -12.60 7.17
CA ILE A 4 0.64 -12.76 7.45
C ILE A 4 0.09 -11.34 7.63
N LEU A 5 -0.43 -10.78 6.54
CA LEU A 5 -1.04 -9.46 6.51
C LEU A 5 -2.48 -9.58 7.02
N ASP A 6 -2.81 -8.88 8.12
CA ASP A 6 -4.15 -8.88 8.69
C ASP A 6 -5.04 -7.89 7.92
N HIS A 7 -5.60 -8.35 6.80
CA HIS A 7 -6.49 -7.55 5.96
C HIS A 7 -7.86 -7.25 6.61
N ALA A 8 -8.15 -7.87 7.75
CA ALA A 8 -9.36 -7.65 8.52
C ALA A 8 -9.28 -6.33 9.31
N SER A 9 -8.16 -6.09 9.98
CA SER A 9 -7.94 -4.91 10.81
C SER A 9 -7.12 -3.83 10.09
N ASN A 10 -6.35 -4.17 9.06
CA ASN A 10 -5.48 -3.23 8.36
C ASN A 10 -5.68 -3.28 6.84
N ILE A 11 -5.60 -2.13 6.19
CA ILE A 11 -5.54 -2.02 4.73
C ILE A 11 -4.08 -1.86 4.36
N TYR A 12 -3.61 -2.68 3.44
CA TYR A 12 -2.25 -2.59 2.94
C TYR A 12 -2.22 -1.91 1.58
N LEU A 13 -1.27 -1.01 1.38
CA LEU A 13 -1.04 -0.32 0.13
C LEU A 13 0.40 -0.52 -0.31
N SER A 14 0.59 -0.92 -1.56
CA SER A 14 1.88 -0.95 -2.23
C SER A 14 2.03 0.31 -3.05
N ILE A 15 3.00 1.14 -2.69
CA ILE A 15 3.33 2.39 -3.36
C ILE A 15 4.62 2.18 -4.13
N THR A 16 4.56 2.37 -5.44
CA THR A 16 5.71 2.38 -6.34
C THR A 16 6.23 3.81 -6.41
N LEU A 17 7.47 3.98 -5.99
CA LEU A 17 8.15 5.28 -6.00
C LEU A 17 8.90 5.46 -7.32
N SER A 18 9.35 6.68 -7.60
CA SER A 18 10.24 6.92 -8.74
C SER A 18 11.68 6.92 -8.24
N PRO A 19 12.62 6.22 -8.90
CA PRO A 19 14.02 6.22 -8.51
C PRO A 19 14.68 7.61 -8.60
N SER A 20 14.08 8.53 -9.36
CA SER A 20 14.53 9.93 -9.45
C SER A 20 14.02 10.81 -8.31
N SER A 21 13.13 10.31 -7.45
CA SER A 21 12.55 11.09 -6.35
C SER A 21 13.34 10.91 -5.05
N PRO A 22 13.45 11.96 -4.21
CA PRO A 22 14.01 11.84 -2.85
C PRO A 22 13.25 10.85 -1.94
N LEU A 23 12.01 10.49 -2.29
CA LEU A 23 11.24 9.46 -1.60
C LEU A 23 11.83 8.06 -1.79
N PHE A 24 12.56 7.80 -2.88
CA PHE A 24 13.22 6.52 -3.11
C PHE A 24 14.32 6.25 -2.07
N SER A 25 15.07 7.28 -1.69
CA SER A 25 16.05 7.19 -0.59
C SER A 25 15.40 7.19 0.79
N THR A 26 14.22 7.80 0.93
CA THR A 26 13.57 8.02 2.23
C THR A 26 12.07 7.68 2.18
N PRO A 27 11.71 6.40 2.01
CA PRO A 27 10.30 6.01 1.85
C PRO A 27 9.46 6.34 3.09
N SER A 28 10.05 6.27 4.28
CA SER A 28 9.39 6.61 5.54
C SER A 28 8.85 8.04 5.60
N ALA A 29 9.43 8.99 4.83
CA ALA A 29 9.01 10.38 4.79
C ALA A 29 7.57 10.55 4.24
N LEU A 30 7.12 9.61 3.40
CA LEU A 30 5.76 9.61 2.88
C LEU A 30 4.73 9.34 3.99
N SER A 31 5.08 8.45 4.94
CA SER A 31 4.25 8.10 6.09
C SER A 31 4.08 9.26 7.05
N THR A 32 5.16 10.00 7.33
CA THR A 32 5.14 11.15 8.25
C THR A 32 4.42 12.37 7.69
N GLY A 33 4.39 12.53 6.36
CA GLY A 33 3.86 13.73 5.72
C GLY A 33 2.41 13.63 5.21
N SER A 34 1.89 12.43 4.95
CA SER A 34 0.65 12.27 4.15
C SER A 34 -0.58 11.91 4.98
N HIS A 35 -0.42 11.16 6.08
CA HIS A 35 -1.53 10.78 6.94
C HIS A 35 -1.01 10.18 8.25
N SER A 36 -1.48 10.64 9.40
CA SER A 36 -1.14 10.06 10.73
C SER A 36 -1.55 8.58 10.87
N LEU A 37 -2.33 8.07 9.94
CA LEU A 37 -2.82 6.69 9.88
C LEU A 37 -1.97 5.81 8.94
N LEU A 38 -1.11 6.39 8.11
CA LEU A 38 -0.26 5.65 7.18
C LEU A 38 0.97 5.17 7.95
N THR A 39 1.13 3.86 8.09
CA THR A 39 2.29 3.24 8.75
C THR A 39 3.15 2.54 7.72
N TYR A 40 4.42 2.92 7.61
CA TYR A 40 5.39 2.26 6.76
C TYR A 40 5.73 0.88 7.33
N GLN A 41 5.54 -0.18 6.53
CA GLN A 41 5.83 -1.56 6.91
C GLN A 41 7.18 -2.04 6.37
N GLY A 42 7.63 -1.54 5.22
CA GLY A 42 8.87 -1.98 4.58
C GLY A 42 8.75 -2.10 3.07
N GLN A 43 9.74 -2.70 2.43
CA GLN A 43 9.71 -2.99 0.99
C GLN A 43 8.91 -4.26 0.67
N VAL A 44 8.31 -4.30 -0.52
CA VAL A 44 7.57 -5.50 -0.99
C VAL A 44 8.52 -6.47 -1.67
N GLY A 45 8.92 -7.51 -0.94
CA GLY A 45 9.75 -8.59 -1.47
C GLY A 45 11.17 -8.12 -1.81
N ALA A 46 11.57 -8.26 -3.07
CA ALA A 46 12.89 -7.86 -3.58
C ALA A 46 12.85 -6.56 -4.41
N LEU A 47 11.70 -5.89 -4.50
CA LEU A 47 11.53 -4.66 -5.26
C LEU A 47 11.79 -3.46 -4.36
N SER A 48 12.98 -2.86 -4.46
CA SER A 48 13.35 -1.66 -3.68
C SER A 48 12.52 -0.43 -4.01
N ASP A 49 11.89 -0.42 -5.18
CA ASP A 49 11.06 0.68 -5.67
C ASP A 49 9.61 0.60 -5.13
N VAL A 50 9.19 -0.59 -4.69
CA VAL A 50 7.84 -0.84 -4.19
C VAL A 50 7.86 -0.93 -2.68
N GLN A 51 7.17 0.02 -2.04
CA GLN A 51 7.13 0.19 -0.61
C GLN A 51 5.73 -0.14 -0.10
N LEU A 52 5.66 -0.88 1.01
CA LEU A 52 4.44 -1.34 1.66
C LEU A 52 4.09 -0.41 2.82
N TYR A 53 2.83 -0.01 2.83
CA TYR A 53 2.24 0.78 3.90
C TYR A 53 0.98 0.09 4.40
N SER A 54 0.64 0.29 5.67
CA SER A 54 -0.56 -0.22 6.31
C SER A 54 -1.36 0.92 6.93
N ILE A 55 -2.69 0.82 6.84
CA ILE A 55 -3.64 1.74 7.45
C ILE A 55 -4.57 0.95 8.38
N PRO A 56 -4.64 1.29 9.68
CA PRO A 56 -5.54 0.61 10.60
C PRO A 56 -6.99 0.99 10.28
N ARG A 57 -7.82 -0.02 9.97
CA ARG A 57 -9.27 0.15 9.77
C ARG A 57 -9.97 0.60 11.04
N GLY A 58 -9.45 0.20 12.21
CA GLY A 58 -10.02 0.43 13.54
C GLY A 58 -10.07 1.89 14.03
N GLY A 59 -9.90 2.86 13.15
CA GLY A 59 -10.07 4.29 13.43
C GLY A 59 -10.33 5.12 12.17
N LEU A 60 -10.64 4.46 11.03
CA LEU A 60 -11.01 5.12 9.78
C LEU A 60 -12.52 5.35 9.80
N GLU A 61 -12.92 6.51 10.34
CA GLU A 61 -14.24 7.06 10.09
C GLU A 61 -14.07 8.30 9.19
N PRO A 62 -14.65 8.34 7.98
CA PRO A 62 -15.62 7.40 7.38
C PRO A 62 -15.01 6.14 6.75
N ASN A 63 -15.89 5.22 6.30
CA ASN A 63 -15.53 3.91 5.71
C ASN A 63 -14.46 4.03 4.62
N TRP A 64 -13.48 3.13 4.61
CA TRP A 64 -12.35 3.14 3.67
C TRP A 64 -12.78 3.30 2.22
N ASP A 65 -13.85 2.63 1.78
CA ASP A 65 -14.34 2.69 0.40
C ASP A 65 -14.63 4.14 -0.06
N SER A 66 -15.15 4.98 0.84
CA SER A 66 -15.51 6.38 0.54
C SER A 66 -14.30 7.32 0.52
N ILE A 67 -13.27 7.03 1.31
CA ILE A 67 -12.04 7.86 1.39
C ILE A 67 -10.89 7.31 0.56
N GLN A 68 -10.99 6.06 0.10
CA GLN A 68 -9.94 5.36 -0.64
C GLN A 68 -9.49 6.19 -1.82
N GLU A 69 -10.42 6.67 -2.65
CA GLU A 69 -10.07 7.45 -3.84
C GLU A 69 -9.38 8.76 -3.51
N ASP A 70 -9.80 9.43 -2.42
CA ASP A 70 -9.22 10.68 -1.95
C ASP A 70 -7.81 10.48 -1.38
N VAL A 71 -7.63 9.44 -0.56
CA VAL A 71 -6.32 9.05 -0.01
C VAL A 71 -5.37 8.63 -1.12
N LEU A 72 -5.81 7.76 -2.03
CA LEU A 72 -5.04 7.36 -3.21
C LEU A 72 -4.70 8.58 -4.06
N ARG A 73 -5.60 9.57 -4.16
CA ARG A 73 -5.38 10.82 -4.86
C ARG A 73 -4.29 11.67 -4.21
N GLY A 74 -4.39 11.94 -2.91
CA GLY A 74 -3.37 12.71 -2.20
C GLY A 74 -2.00 12.05 -2.25
N ILE A 75 -1.94 10.71 -2.25
CA ILE A 75 -0.69 9.98 -2.38
C ILE A 75 -0.13 10.07 -3.81
N ARG A 76 -0.92 9.87 -4.87
CA ARG A 76 -0.42 9.98 -6.26
C ARG A 76 0.00 11.40 -6.65
N GLU A 77 -0.57 12.42 -6.01
CA GLU A 77 -0.21 13.82 -6.25
C GLU A 77 1.13 14.20 -5.59
N ARG A 78 1.69 13.34 -4.72
CA ARG A 78 3.03 13.54 -4.16
C ARG A 78 4.09 13.34 -5.23
N GLU A 79 5.03 14.29 -5.27
CA GLU A 79 6.18 14.23 -6.16
C GLU A 79 7.02 12.98 -5.91
N GLY A 80 7.06 12.09 -6.89
CA GLY A 80 7.81 10.84 -6.83
C GLY A 80 7.01 9.58 -6.54
N VAL A 81 5.69 9.68 -6.40
CA VAL A 81 4.82 8.51 -6.44
C VAL A 81 4.48 8.20 -7.90
N VAL A 82 4.90 7.03 -8.38
CA VAL A 82 4.59 6.56 -9.74
C VAL A 82 3.24 5.86 -9.75
N ARG A 83 3.00 5.02 -8.74
CA ARG A 83 1.81 4.19 -8.67
C ARG A 83 1.44 3.87 -7.24
N VAL A 84 0.14 3.80 -6.98
CA VAL A 84 -0.41 3.32 -5.71
C VAL A 84 -1.38 2.19 -6.02
N ASP A 85 -1.14 1.03 -5.42
CA ASP A 85 -1.99 -0.14 -5.54
C ASP A 85 -2.44 -0.56 -4.13
N VAL A 86 -3.74 -0.82 -3.96
CA VAL A 86 -4.25 -1.37 -2.71
C VAL A 86 -3.98 -2.86 -2.74
N VAL A 87 -3.20 -3.36 -1.78
CA VAL A 87 -2.93 -4.79 -1.63
C VAL A 87 -4.21 -5.44 -1.14
N GLN A 88 -5.01 -5.92 -2.08
CA GLN A 88 -6.16 -6.74 -1.76
C GLN A 88 -5.67 -8.03 -1.10
N PRO A 89 -6.44 -8.58 -0.13
CA PRO A 89 -6.15 -9.92 0.37
C PRO A 89 -5.98 -10.85 -0.83
N PRO A 90 -5.03 -11.79 -0.80
CA PRO A 90 -4.80 -12.69 -1.92
C PRO A 90 -6.13 -13.37 -2.25
N LYS A 91 -6.79 -12.88 -3.30
CA LYS A 91 -8.01 -13.46 -3.82
C LYS A 91 -7.55 -14.81 -4.31
N GLN A 92 -7.82 -15.84 -3.51
CA GLN A 92 -7.33 -17.19 -3.67
C GLN A 92 -7.44 -17.52 -5.16
N ARG A 93 -6.28 -17.56 -5.85
CA ARG A 93 -6.26 -17.90 -7.26
C ARG A 93 -6.85 -19.30 -7.30
N ALA A 94 -8.04 -19.45 -7.85
CA ALA A 94 -8.59 -20.76 -8.16
C ALA A 94 -7.65 -21.39 -9.22
N LYS A 95 -6.59 -22.06 -8.75
CA LYS A 95 -6.06 -23.26 -9.41
C LYS A 95 -7.15 -24.32 -9.19
N ARG A 96 -7.64 -25.10 -10.15
CA ARG A 96 -7.06 -25.55 -11.42
C ARG A 96 -8.20 -26.28 -12.15
N GLY A 97 -8.54 -25.87 -13.37
CA GLY A 97 -9.33 -26.67 -14.30
C GLY A 97 -8.38 -27.15 -15.40
N ASP A 98 -7.48 -28.04 -15.03
CA ASP A 98 -6.58 -28.77 -15.92
C ASP A 98 -7.34 -30.02 -16.35
N GLU A 99 -7.78 -30.00 -17.61
CA GLU A 99 -7.87 -31.14 -18.53
C GLU A 99 -8.67 -32.38 -18.11
N LEU A 100 -9.80 -32.62 -18.81
CA LEU A 100 -10.08 -33.83 -19.62
C LEU A 100 -11.36 -33.63 -20.44
#